data_AF-A0A933CJR1-F1
#
_entry.id   AF-A0A933CJR1-F1
#
_cell.length_a   1.000
_cell.length_b   1.000
_cell.length_c   1.000
_cell.angle_alpha   90.00
_cell.angle_beta   90.00
_cell.angle_gamma   90.00
#
_symmetry.space_group_name_H-M   'P 1'
#
loop_
_entity.id
_entity.type
_entity.pdbx_description
1 polymer ?
#
loop_
_entity_poly.entity_id
_entity_poly.type
_entity_poly.pdbx_seq_one_letter_code
_entity_poly.pdbx_strand_id
1 'polypeptide(L)'
;MISAVLDNATLAAAEVGPTLSESQIESALLGLLISGGMLIPGNIPNIIAAHRLQIKSTEWARIGVPLGFVLMALTAVLLMSGLL
;
A
#
# COMPACT_ATOMS: atom_id res chain seq x y z
N MET A 1 4.47 -4.46 15.21
CA MET A 1 3.05 -4.24 14.86
C MET A 1 2.60 -2.81 15.08
N ILE A 2 2.87 -2.17 16.23
CA ILE A 2 2.44 -0.79 16.55
C ILE A 2 2.83 0.25 15.48
N SER A 3 4.05 0.19 14.94
CA SER A 3 4.51 1.14 13.91
C SER A 3 3.74 1.06 12.58
N ALA A 4 3.20 -0.12 12.20
CA ALA A 4 2.42 -0.25 10.97
C ALA A 4 1.01 0.35 11.11
N VAL A 5 0.44 0.25 12.31
CA VAL A 5 -0.84 0.87 12.61
C VAL A 5 -0.72 2.39 12.65
N LEU A 6 0.36 2.92 13.24
CA LEU A 6 0.59 4.36 13.35
C LEU A 6 0.81 5.06 11.99
N ASP A 7 1.48 4.38 11.06
CA ASP A 7 1.91 4.96 9.78
C ASP A 7 0.78 5.00 8.72
N ASN A 8 -0.31 4.27 8.95
CA ASN A 8 -1.45 4.14 8.05
C ASN A 8 -2.58 5.15 8.33
N ALA A 9 -2.26 6.33 8.87
CA ALA A 9 -3.24 7.36 9.19
C ALA A 9 -4.07 7.82 7.96
N THR A 10 -3.47 7.80 6.75
CA THR A 10 -4.17 8.11 5.50
C THR A 10 -5.23 7.06 5.14
N LEU A 11 -4.97 5.77 5.41
CA LEU A 11 -5.96 4.70 5.21
C LEU A 11 -7.16 4.92 6.15
N ALA A 12 -6.88 5.18 7.43
CA ALA A 12 -7.92 5.48 8.41
C ALA A 12 -8.72 6.76 8.06
N ALA A 13 -8.05 7.79 7.54
CA ALA A 13 -8.72 9.00 7.09
C ALA A 13 -9.64 8.75 5.88
N ALA A 14 -9.24 7.86 4.96
CA ALA A 14 -10.07 7.46 3.82
C ALA A 14 -11.35 6.71 4.26
N GLU A 15 -11.28 5.91 5.32
CA GLU A 15 -12.42 5.15 5.87
C GLU A 15 -13.43 6.03 6.63
N VAL A 16 -12.96 7.08 7.33
CA VAL A 16 -13.80 7.92 8.19
C VAL A 16 -14.43 9.10 7.43
N GLY A 17 -13.90 9.44 6.25
CA GLY A 17 -14.38 10.58 5.45
C GLY A 17 -15.78 10.37 4.85
N PRO A 18 -16.69 11.36 4.90
CA PRO A 18 -18.07 11.21 4.43
C PRO A 18 -18.26 11.30 2.91
N THR A 19 -17.18 11.51 2.15
CA THR A 19 -17.24 11.98 0.77
C THR A 19 -17.12 10.88 -0.28
N LEU A 20 -16.65 9.69 0.12
CA LEU A 20 -16.38 8.57 -0.78
C LEU A 20 -17.50 7.53 -0.66
N SER A 21 -17.93 6.95 -1.79
CA SER A 21 -18.74 5.73 -1.75
C SER A 21 -17.91 4.55 -1.25
N GLU A 22 -18.56 3.50 -0.75
CA GLU A 22 -17.91 2.29 -0.27
C GLU A 22 -16.90 1.72 -1.28
N SER A 23 -17.30 1.62 -2.56
CA SER A 23 -16.42 1.18 -3.65
C SER A 23 -15.20 2.10 -3.90
N GLN A 24 -15.33 3.41 -3.66
CA GLN A 24 -14.23 4.36 -3.77
C GLN A 24 -13.28 4.23 -2.58
N ILE A 25 -13.80 3.97 -1.38
CA ILE A 25 -13.01 3.70 -0.19
C ILE A 25 -12.19 2.43 -0.41
N GLU A 26 -12.81 1.33 -0.82
CA GLU A 26 -12.12 0.05 -1.11
C GLU A 26 -11.02 0.23 -2.16
N SER A 27 -11.34 0.91 -3.27
CA SER A 27 -10.36 1.20 -4.33
C SER A 27 -9.19 2.04 -3.81
N ALA A 28 -9.45 3.07 -3.00
CA ALA A 28 -8.43 3.92 -2.42
C ALA A 28 -7.55 3.16 -1.42
N LEU A 29 -8.16 2.35 -0.55
CA LEU A 29 -7.45 1.56 0.46
C LEU A 29 -6.53 0.53 -0.19
N LEU A 30 -7.02 -0.23 -1.18
CA LEU A 30 -6.21 -1.19 -1.91
C LEU A 30 -5.05 -0.50 -2.64
N GLY A 31 -5.32 0.63 -3.31
CA GLY A 31 -4.29 1.39 -4.01
C GLY A 31 -3.21 1.95 -3.07
N LEU A 32 -3.61 2.54 -1.95
CA LEU A 32 -2.69 3.07 -0.95
C LEU A 32 -1.87 1.97 -0.26
N LEU A 33 -2.49 0.83 0.03
CA LEU A 33 -1.81 -0.31 0.67
C LEU A 33 -0.78 -0.94 -0.28
N ILE A 34 -1.13 -1.16 -1.55
CA ILE A 34 -0.22 -1.72 -2.55
C ILE A 34 0.94 -0.74 -2.81
N SER A 35 0.65 0.55 -3.03
CA SER A 35 1.68 1.54 -3.29
C SER A 35 2.62 1.77 -2.10
N GLY A 36 2.08 1.76 -0.87
CA GLY A 36 2.87 1.87 0.36
C GLY A 36 3.89 0.73 0.56
N GLY A 37 3.65 -0.45 -0.04
CA GLY A 37 4.59 -1.57 0.01
C GLY A 37 5.73 -1.52 -1.02
N MET A 38 5.63 -0.68 -2.06
CA MET A 38 6.57 -0.71 -3.19
C MET A 38 7.96 -0.19 -2.84
N LEU A 39 8.05 0.74 -1.91
CA LEU A 39 9.27 1.48 -1.57
C LEU A 39 9.53 1.46 -0.06
N ILE A 40 10.80 1.56 0.32
CA ILE A 40 11.21 1.75 1.70
C ILE A 40 10.86 3.16 2.23
N PRO A 41 11.24 4.27 1.56
CA PRO A 41 10.90 5.60 2.06
C PRO A 41 9.39 5.84 2.01
N GLY A 42 8.86 6.49 3.04
CA GLY A 42 7.44 6.82 3.15
C GLY A 42 6.59 5.78 3.87
N ASN A 43 7.18 4.65 4.31
CA ASN A 43 6.50 3.66 5.15
C ASN A 43 7.39 3.21 6.33
N ILE A 44 7.04 3.55 7.56
CA ILE A 44 7.85 3.26 8.76
C ILE A 44 8.09 1.74 8.94
N PRO A 45 7.09 0.85 8.77
CA PRO A 45 7.33 -0.59 8.76
C PRO A 45 8.43 -1.03 7.79
N ASN A 46 8.40 -0.52 6.55
CA ASN A 46 9.42 -0.85 5.55
C ASN A 46 10.80 -0.33 5.96
N ILE A 47 10.88 0.86 6.56
CA ILE A 47 12.13 1.43 7.09
C ILE A 47 12.71 0.53 8.20
N ILE A 48 11.89 0.10 9.15
CA ILE A 48 12.33 -0.77 10.25
C ILE A 48 12.77 -2.14 9.72
N ALA A 49 12.02 -2.71 8.77
CA ALA A 49 12.33 -4.00 8.16
C ALA A 49 13.65 -3.93 7.37
N ALA A 50 13.81 -2.93 6.50
CA ALA A 50 15.01 -2.71 5.72
C ALA A 50 16.24 -2.48 6.61
N HIS A 51 16.10 -1.72 7.69
CA HIS A 51 17.16 -1.53 8.66
C HIS A 51 17.53 -2.83 9.39
N ARG A 52 16.56 -3.64 9.80
CA ARG A 52 16.84 -4.92 10.49
C ARG A 52 17.47 -5.97 9.57
N LEU A 53 17.05 -6.00 8.30
CA LEU A 53 17.53 -6.96 7.31
C LEU A 53 18.72 -6.44 6.50
N GLN A 54 19.17 -5.20 6.74
CA GLN A 54 20.26 -4.53 6.02
C GLN A 54 20.04 -4.51 4.49
N ILE A 55 18.80 -4.30 4.06
CA ILE A 55 18.42 -4.25 2.64
C ILE A 55 18.53 -2.81 2.14
N LYS A 56 19.17 -2.60 0.98
CA LYS A 56 19.24 -1.28 0.34
C LYS A 56 17.91 -0.90 -0.30
N SER A 57 17.62 0.40 -0.34
CA SER A 57 16.43 0.95 -1.03
C SER A 57 16.28 0.45 -2.46
N THR A 58 17.39 0.35 -3.19
CA THR A 58 17.41 -0.14 -4.58
C THR A 58 17.11 -1.63 -4.71
N GLU A 59 17.53 -2.46 -3.75
CA GLU A 59 17.26 -3.90 -3.75
C GLU A 59 15.79 -4.18 -3.48
N TRP A 60 15.20 -3.46 -2.51
CA TRP A 60 13.77 -3.52 -2.27
C TRP A 60 12.98 -3.05 -3.49
N ALA A 61 13.31 -1.88 -4.05
CA ALA A 61 12.57 -1.32 -5.17
C ALA A 61 12.59 -2.22 -6.41
N ARG A 62 13.68 -2.97 -6.66
CA ARG A 62 13.76 -3.93 -7.77
C ARG A 62 12.71 -5.04 -7.70
N ILE A 63 12.23 -5.38 -6.51
CA ILE A 63 11.21 -6.42 -6.30
C ILE A 63 9.86 -5.78 -6.01
N GLY A 64 9.83 -4.83 -5.07
CA GLY A 64 8.63 -4.16 -4.58
C GLY A 64 7.91 -3.36 -5.66
N VAL A 65 8.62 -2.64 -6.52
CA VAL A 65 7.98 -1.83 -7.58
C VAL A 65 7.35 -2.73 -8.66
N PRO A 66 8.05 -3.71 -9.26
CA PRO A 66 7.40 -4.60 -10.23
C PRO A 66 6.25 -5.41 -9.64
N LEU A 67 6.44 -5.97 -8.44
CA LEU A 67 5.40 -6.75 -7.76
C LEU A 67 4.18 -5.88 -7.46
N GLY A 68 4.40 -4.70 -6.89
CA GLY A 68 3.33 -3.76 -6.59
C GLY A 68 2.59 -3.29 -7.83
N PHE A 69 3.28 -3.07 -8.96
CA PHE A 69 2.64 -2.70 -10.22
C PHE A 69 1.76 -3.83 -10.76
N VAL A 70 2.24 -5.09 -10.72
CA VAL A 70 1.46 -6.26 -11.09
C VAL A 70 0.22 -6.38 -10.20
N LEU A 71 0.38 -6.28 -8.88
CA LEU A 71 -0.74 -6.32 -7.94
C LEU A 71 -1.73 -5.20 -8.21
N MET A 72 -1.27 -3.97 -8.43
CA MET A 72 -2.11 -2.81 -8.75
C MET A 72 -2.95 -3.04 -10.00
N ALA A 73 -2.34 -3.53 -11.08
CA ALA A 73 -3.05 -3.82 -12.32
C ALA A 73 -4.09 -4.93 -12.12
N LEU A 74 -3.74 -6.00 -11.42
CA LEU A 74 -4.66 -7.10 -11.11
C LEU A 74 -5.84 -6.62 -10.26
N THR A 75 -5.58 -5.89 -9.17
CA THR A 75 -6.66 -5.37 -8.31
C THR A 75 -7.55 -4.38 -9.04
N ALA A 76 -6.98 -3.52 -9.90
CA ALA A 76 -7.77 -2.60 -10.71
C ALA A 76 -8.69 -3.35 -11.69
N VAL A 77 -8.20 -4.39 -12.36
CA VAL A 77 -9.03 -5.23 -13.25
C VAL A 77 -10.13 -5.94 -12.47
N LEU A 78 -9.83 -6.50 -11.30
CA LEU A 78 -10.81 -7.20 -10.49
C LEU A 78 -11.92 -6.26 -10.00
N LEU A 79 -11.57 -5.07 -9.50
CA LEU A 79 -12.52 -4.04 -9.10
C LEU A 79 -13.39 -3.58 -10.28
N MET A 80 -12.79 -3.35 -11.46
CA MET A 80 -13.54 -2.98 -12.67
C MET A 80 -14.47 -4.10 -13.16
N SER A 81 -14.10 -5.36 -12.95
CA SER A 81 -14.93 -6.51 -13.32
C SER A 81 -16.09 -6.80 -12.35
N GLY A 82 -16.11 -6.12 -11.18
CA GLY A 82 -17.11 -6.35 -10.13
C GLY A 82 -16.96 -7.69 -9.40
N LEU A 83 -15.78 -8.32 -9.48
CA LEU A 83 -15.45 -9.55 -8.77
C LEU A 83 -14.95 -9.29 -7.33
N LEU A 84 -14.60 -8.03 -7.06
CA LEU A 84 -14.14 -7.46 -5.80
C LEU A 84 -15.02 -6.27 -5.42
#